data_AF-A0A1H7LMB8-F1
#
_entry.id   AF-A0A1H7LMB8-F1
#
_cell.length_a   1.000
_cell.length_b   1.000
_cell.length_c   1.000
_cell.angle_alpha   90.00
_cell.angle_beta   90.00
_cell.angle_gamma   90.00
#
_symmetry.space_group_name_H-M   'P 1'
#
loop_
_entity.id
_entity.type
_entity.pdbx_description
1 polymer ?
#
loop_
_entity_poly.entity_id
_entity_poly.type
_entity_poly.pdbx_seq_one_letter_code
_entity_poly.pdbx_strand_id
1 'polypeptide(L)'
;MDNDVVVWIIVIAVVVVLLVAALWFARRTRTQHRRTEAAEIRDRAAEQSHEVGQKEALAEETAARARMAEAEADAKRAESTRLEERAQARGGEAAKSREELDAQVERADAIDPDATQKISQPGRDERS
;
A
#
# COMPACT_ATOMS: atom_id res chain seq x y z
N MET A 1 73.37 -59.40 18.44
CA MET A 1 72.26 -58.75 17.70
C MET A 1 71.45 -58.04 18.75
N ASP A 2 71.64 -56.73 18.82
CA ASP A 2 71.30 -55.93 20.01
C ASP A 2 69.79 -55.81 20.16
N ASN A 3 69.27 -56.30 21.30
CA ASN A 3 67.87 -56.22 21.66
C ASN A 3 67.36 -54.76 21.66
N ASP A 4 68.27 -53.79 21.84
CA ASP A 4 68.05 -52.36 21.73
C ASP A 4 67.53 -51.93 20.34
N VAL A 5 68.15 -52.45 19.28
CA VAL A 5 67.73 -52.19 17.89
C VAL A 5 66.35 -52.77 17.61
N VAL A 6 66.05 -53.95 18.16
CA VAL A 6 64.73 -54.59 18.04
C VAL A 6 63.65 -53.78 18.76
N VAL A 7 63.93 -53.30 19.98
CA VAL A 7 63.01 -52.47 20.75
C VAL A 7 62.71 -51.15 20.02
N TRP A 8 63.74 -50.50 19.47
CA TRP A 8 63.54 -49.22 18.75
C TRP A 8 62.72 -49.39 17.47
N ILE A 9 62.91 -50.48 16.71
CA ILE A 9 62.10 -50.80 15.53
C ILE A 9 60.63 -50.99 15.91
N ILE A 10 60.34 -51.69 17.01
CA ILE A 10 58.97 -51.89 17.49
C ILE A 10 58.33 -50.56 17.87
N VAL A 11 59.06 -49.67 18.56
CA VAL A 11 58.56 -48.34 18.93
C VAL A 11 58.20 -47.52 17.69
N ILE A 12 59.06 -47.50 16.67
CA ILE A 12 58.77 -46.80 15.41
C ILE A 12 57.56 -47.40 14.70
N ALA A 13 57.46 -48.73 14.63
CA ALA A 13 56.32 -49.39 14.02
C ALA A 13 55.00 -49.01 14.71
N VAL A 14 54.98 -48.96 16.04
CA VAL A 14 53.81 -48.52 16.82
C VAL A 14 53.46 -47.07 16.53
N VAL A 15 54.45 -46.16 16.48
CA VAL A 15 54.22 -44.75 16.14
C VAL A 15 53.63 -44.60 14.74
N VAL A 16 54.15 -45.33 13.75
CA VAL A 16 53.62 -45.31 12.38
C VAL A 16 52.18 -45.82 12.32
N VAL A 17 51.87 -46.92 13.02
CA VAL A 17 50.51 -47.46 13.08
C VAL A 17 49.54 -46.46 13.73
N LEU A 18 49.95 -45.79 14.82
CA LEU A 18 49.13 -44.76 15.47
C LEU A 18 48.88 -43.55 14.56
N LEU A 19 49.88 -43.11 13.81
CA LEU A 19 49.74 -42.01 12.84
C LEU A 19 48.76 -42.38 11.71
N VAL A 20 48.87 -43.60 11.17
CA VAL A 20 47.95 -44.09 10.13
C VAL A 20 46.52 -44.21 10.67
N ALA A 21 46.34 -44.72 11.89
CA ALA A 21 45.04 -44.81 12.55
C ALA A 21 44.42 -43.42 12.80
N ALA A 22 45.20 -42.45 13.26
CA ALA A 22 44.75 -41.08 13.48
C ALA A 22 44.33 -40.40 12.16
N LEU A 23 45.12 -40.58 11.09
CA LEU A 23 44.79 -40.09 9.74
C LEU A 23 43.52 -40.74 9.18
N TRP A 24 43.30 -42.03 9.45
CA TRP A 24 42.09 -42.73 9.03
C TRP A 24 40.85 -42.25 9.78
N PHE A 25 40.96 -42.03 11.10
CA PHE A 25 39.88 -41.51 11.93
C PHE A 25 39.53 -40.06 11.56
N ALA A 26 40.52 -39.20 11.32
CA ALA A 26 40.33 -37.82 10.87
C ALA A 26 39.69 -37.72 9.47
N ARG A 27 39.89 -38.72 8.60
CA ARG A 27 39.20 -38.82 7.31
C ARG A 27 37.75 -39.31 7.46
N ARG A 28 37.48 -40.18 8.44
CA ARG A 28 36.14 -40.71 8.75
C ARG A 28 35.21 -39.66 9.38
N THR A 29 35.74 -38.76 10.22
CA THR A 29 34.95 -37.67 10.84
C THR A 29 34.48 -36.64 9.82
N ARG A 30 35.29 -36.34 8.79
CA ARG A 30 34.92 -35.39 7.72
C ARG A 30 33.76 -35.86 6.82
N THR A 31 33.48 -37.16 6.76
CA THR A 31 32.39 -37.72 5.95
C THR A 31 31.04 -37.79 6.68
N GLN A 32 31.03 -37.65 8.02
CA GLN A 32 29.79 -37.56 8.80
C GLN A 32 29.26 -36.12 8.88
N HIS A 33 30.13 -35.11 8.97
CA HIS A 33 29.72 -33.70 9.06
C HIS A 33 29.00 -33.16 7.81
N ARG A 34 29.28 -33.73 6.62
CA ARG A 34 28.66 -33.28 5.36
C ARG A 34 27.21 -33.74 5.17
N ARG A 35 26.74 -34.75 5.91
CA ARG A 35 25.33 -35.17 5.88
C ARG A 35 24.45 -34.35 6.83
N THR A 36 25.01 -33.92 7.95
CA THR A 36 24.32 -33.03 8.90
C THR A 36 24.13 -31.61 8.36
N GLU A 37 25.13 -31.03 7.68
CA GLU A 37 24.98 -29.67 7.11
C GLU A 37 23.89 -29.59 6.03
N ALA A 38 23.70 -30.62 5.21
CA ALA A 38 22.66 -30.63 4.18
C ALA A 38 21.24 -30.78 4.75
N ALA A 39 21.09 -31.48 5.87
CA ALA A 39 19.82 -31.57 6.60
C ALA A 39 19.52 -30.25 7.31
N GLU A 40 20.52 -29.65 7.96
CA GLU A 40 20.38 -28.36 8.66
C GLU A 40 20.04 -27.21 7.71
N ILE A 41 20.60 -27.19 6.49
CA ILE A 41 20.25 -26.19 5.47
C ILE A 41 18.83 -26.40 4.95
N ARG A 42 18.36 -27.65 4.82
CA ARG A 42 16.96 -27.95 4.42
C ARG A 42 15.96 -27.56 5.50
N ASP A 43 16.25 -27.83 6.76
CA ASP A 43 15.37 -27.45 7.87
C ASP A 43 15.32 -25.92 8.03
N ARG A 44 16.46 -25.23 7.95
CA ARG A 44 16.49 -23.75 7.98
C ARG A 44 15.78 -23.11 6.78
N ALA A 45 15.88 -23.72 5.59
CA ALA A 45 15.16 -23.23 4.40
C ALA A 45 13.64 -23.44 4.50
N ALA A 46 13.19 -24.52 5.14
CA ALA A 46 11.77 -24.79 5.40
C ALA A 46 11.18 -23.84 6.47
N GLU A 47 11.99 -23.45 7.45
CA GLU A 47 11.59 -22.49 8.48
C GLU A 47 11.50 -21.06 7.90
N GLN A 48 12.46 -20.67 7.04
CA GLN A 48 12.43 -19.38 6.35
C GLN A 48 11.31 -19.26 5.30
N SER A 49 10.94 -20.36 4.63
CA SER A 49 9.84 -20.33 3.66
C SER A 49 8.47 -20.12 4.31
N HIS A 50 8.27 -20.59 5.55
CA HIS A 50 7.07 -20.29 6.34
C HIS A 50 6.96 -18.81 6.72
N GLU A 51 8.09 -18.14 6.99
CA GLU A 51 8.08 -16.70 7.31
C GLU A 51 7.84 -15.84 6.05
N VAL A 52 8.42 -16.23 4.92
CA VAL A 52 8.20 -15.54 3.63
C VAL A 52 6.76 -15.72 3.15
N GLY A 53 6.19 -16.92 3.24
CA GLY A 53 4.79 -17.17 2.85
C GLY A 53 3.77 -16.39 3.67
N GLN A 54 4.02 -16.18 4.97
CA GLN A 54 3.17 -15.33 5.81
C GLN A 54 3.25 -13.85 5.40
N LYS A 55 4.45 -13.36 5.08
CA LYS A 55 4.62 -11.98 4.60
C LYS A 55 3.98 -11.77 3.23
N GLU A 56 4.06 -12.77 2.35
CA GLU A 56 3.43 -12.75 1.03
C GLU A 56 1.90 -12.75 1.14
N ALA A 57 1.32 -13.58 2.02
CA ALA A 57 -0.12 -13.58 2.30
C ALA A 57 -0.61 -12.22 2.87
N LEU A 58 0.14 -11.62 3.79
CA LEU A 58 -0.17 -10.29 4.34
C LEU A 58 -0.05 -9.20 3.27
N ALA A 59 0.92 -9.30 2.36
CA ALA A 59 1.07 -8.35 1.26
C ALA A 59 -0.09 -8.47 0.26
N GLU A 60 -0.51 -9.69 -0.08
CA GLU A 60 -1.64 -9.94 -0.96
C GLU A 60 -2.97 -9.49 -0.34
N GLU A 61 -3.16 -9.76 0.95
CA GLU A 61 -4.32 -9.26 1.71
C GLU A 61 -4.35 -7.73 1.75
N THR A 62 -3.20 -7.10 2.00
CA THR A 62 -3.08 -5.63 2.02
C THR A 62 -3.37 -5.04 0.64
N ALA A 63 -2.86 -5.65 -0.43
CA ALA A 63 -3.13 -5.23 -1.80
C ALA A 63 -4.61 -5.41 -2.17
N ALA A 64 -5.26 -6.49 -1.72
CA ALA A 64 -6.69 -6.69 -1.90
C ALA A 64 -7.51 -5.63 -1.16
N ARG A 65 -7.19 -5.35 0.11
CA ARG A 65 -7.85 -4.30 0.91
C ARG A 65 -7.67 -2.91 0.30
N ALA A 66 -6.48 -2.60 -0.22
CA ALA A 66 -6.23 -1.33 -0.90
C ALA A 66 -7.12 -1.16 -2.13
N ARG A 67 -7.25 -2.20 -2.96
CA ARG A 67 -8.14 -2.18 -4.14
C ARG A 67 -9.61 -2.00 -3.76
N MET A 68 -10.07 -2.61 -2.67
CA MET A 68 -11.44 -2.42 -2.19
C MET A 68 -11.67 -0.98 -1.72
N ALA A 69 -10.75 -0.42 -0.93
CA ALA A 69 -10.85 0.95 -0.44
C ALA A 69 -10.83 1.98 -1.58
N GLU A 70 -10.04 1.75 -2.62
CA GLU A 70 -10.02 2.59 -3.82
C GLU A 70 -11.36 2.54 -4.58
N ALA A 71 -11.92 1.35 -4.77
CA ALA A 71 -13.23 1.18 -5.41
C ALA A 71 -14.37 1.86 -4.62
N GLU A 72 -14.35 1.77 -3.29
CA GLU A 72 -15.30 2.49 -2.43
C GLU A 72 -15.15 4.01 -2.52
N ALA A 73 -13.91 4.51 -2.56
CA ALA A 73 -13.64 5.93 -2.73
C ALA A 73 -14.15 6.45 -4.07
N ASP A 74 -13.95 5.69 -5.15
CA ASP A 74 -14.43 6.06 -6.48
C ASP A 74 -15.96 6.03 -6.57
N ALA A 75 -16.61 5.04 -5.96
CA ALA A 75 -18.07 5.01 -5.86
C ALA A 75 -18.60 6.25 -5.12
N LYS A 76 -17.96 6.63 -4.02
CA LYS A 76 -18.32 7.82 -3.23
C LYS A 76 -18.09 9.12 -4.00
N ARG A 77 -17.00 9.22 -4.78
CA ARG A 77 -16.75 10.37 -5.67
C ARG A 77 -17.85 10.49 -6.72
N ALA A 78 -18.21 9.39 -7.37
CA ALA A 78 -19.27 9.39 -8.37
C ALA A 78 -20.63 9.81 -7.79
N GLU A 79 -20.93 9.40 -6.54
CA GLU A 79 -22.13 9.86 -5.84
C GLU A 79 -22.10 11.37 -5.55
N SER A 80 -20.97 11.89 -5.08
CA SER A 80 -20.77 13.33 -4.84
C SER A 80 -20.99 14.13 -6.13
N THR A 81 -20.37 13.72 -7.24
CA THR A 81 -20.55 14.36 -8.55
C THR A 81 -22.03 14.40 -8.96
N ARG A 82 -22.77 13.29 -8.76
CA ARG A 82 -24.22 13.27 -9.06
C ARG A 82 -25.02 14.23 -8.18
N LEU A 83 -24.67 14.37 -6.90
CA LEU A 83 -25.32 15.32 -5.99
C LEU A 83 -25.00 16.76 -6.38
N GLU A 84 -23.76 17.05 -6.75
CA GLU A 84 -23.33 18.37 -7.22
C GLU A 84 -24.03 18.76 -8.53
N GLU A 85 -24.12 17.85 -9.49
CA GLU A 85 -24.85 18.09 -10.75
C GLU A 85 -26.33 18.41 -10.48
N ARG A 86 -26.97 17.67 -9.56
CA ARG A 86 -28.36 17.97 -9.15
C ARG A 86 -28.49 19.33 -8.47
N ALA A 87 -27.54 19.68 -7.60
CA ALA A 87 -27.53 20.97 -6.94
C ALA A 87 -27.34 22.11 -7.95
N GLN A 88 -26.42 21.97 -8.90
CA GLN A 88 -26.23 22.92 -9.99
C GLN A 88 -27.45 23.06 -10.88
N ALA A 89 -28.10 21.95 -11.25
CA ALA A 89 -29.32 21.97 -12.04
C ALA A 89 -30.44 22.74 -11.33
N ARG A 90 -30.65 22.47 -10.04
CA ARG A 90 -31.65 23.18 -9.22
C ARG A 90 -31.30 24.66 -9.04
N GLY A 91 -30.02 24.98 -8.83
CA GLY A 91 -29.54 26.36 -8.72
C GLY A 91 -29.73 27.15 -10.01
N GLY A 92 -29.44 26.54 -11.16
CA GLY A 92 -29.65 27.13 -12.47
C GLY A 92 -31.12 27.35 -12.79
N GLU A 93 -31.99 26.38 -12.46
CA GLU A 93 -33.45 26.51 -12.60
C GLU A 93 -33.99 27.68 -11.77
N ALA A 94 -33.55 27.79 -10.50
CA ALA A 94 -33.94 28.91 -9.63
C ALA A 94 -33.42 30.26 -10.13
N ALA A 95 -32.19 30.33 -10.65
CA ALA A 95 -31.63 31.54 -11.23
C ALA A 95 -32.43 31.99 -12.45
N LYS A 96 -32.78 31.04 -13.34
CA LYS A 96 -33.59 31.31 -14.52
C LYS A 96 -34.99 31.82 -14.16
N SER A 97 -35.64 31.22 -13.16
CA SER A 97 -36.95 31.71 -12.69
C SER A 97 -36.89 33.13 -12.12
N ARG A 98 -35.79 33.51 -11.46
CA ARG A 98 -35.59 34.89 -11.00
C ARG A 98 -35.45 35.86 -12.17
N GLU A 99 -34.64 35.51 -13.17
CA GLU A 99 -34.47 36.32 -14.38
C GLU A 99 -35.79 36.49 -15.16
N GLU A 100 -36.59 35.42 -15.27
CA GLU A 100 -37.92 35.47 -15.88
C GLU A 100 -38.92 36.33 -15.08
N LEU A 101 -38.81 36.36 -13.75
CA LEU A 101 -39.63 37.24 -12.90
C LEU A 101 -39.21 38.70 -13.04
N ASP A 102 -37.90 38.98 -12.98
CA ASP A 102 -37.37 40.34 -13.12
C ASP A 102 -37.74 40.93 -14.49
N ALA A 103 -37.64 40.14 -15.56
CA ALA A 103 -38.05 40.56 -16.90
C ALA A 103 -39.56 40.81 -17.03
N GLN A 104 -40.40 40.11 -16.26
CA GLN A 104 -41.85 40.35 -16.22
C GLN A 104 -42.19 41.61 -15.45
N VAL A 105 -41.51 41.87 -14.34
CA VAL A 105 -41.66 43.11 -13.56
C VAL A 105 -41.25 44.31 -14.42
N GLU A 106 -40.10 44.25 -15.09
CA GLU A 106 -39.64 45.33 -15.98
C GLU A 106 -40.63 45.61 -17.12
N ARG A 107 -41.21 44.55 -17.69
CA ARG A 107 -42.25 44.69 -18.73
C ARG A 107 -43.54 45.31 -18.18
N ALA A 108 -43.93 44.95 -16.95
CA ALA A 108 -45.10 45.54 -16.30
C ALA A 108 -44.88 47.04 -16.04
N ASP A 109 -43.72 47.41 -15.50
CA ASP A 109 -43.35 48.80 -15.22
C ASP A 109 -43.27 49.64 -16.51
N ALA A 110 -42.85 49.05 -17.63
CA ALA A 110 -42.81 49.73 -18.93
C ALA A 110 -44.20 50.02 -19.51
N ILE A 111 -45.22 49.26 -19.13
CA ILE A 111 -46.61 49.44 -19.60
C ILE A 111 -47.39 50.34 -18.64
N ASP A 112 -47.01 50.40 -17.37
CA ASP A 112 -47.68 51.20 -16.34
C ASP A 112 -47.51 52.72 -16.61
N PRO A 113 -48.59 53.43 -16.98
CA PRO A 113 -48.53 54.88 -17.20
C PRO A 113 -48.26 55.68 -15.92
N ASP A 114 -48.50 55.12 -14.72
CA ASP A 114 -48.24 55.76 -13.44
C ASP A 114 -46.77 55.62 -12.98
N ALA A 115 -46.03 54.64 -13.50
CA ALA A 115 -44.59 54.50 -13.24
C ALA A 115 -43.78 55.70 -13.76
N THR A 116 -44.22 56.28 -14.88
CA THR A 116 -43.62 57.51 -15.46
C THR A 116 -43.85 58.73 -14.56
N GLN A 117 -44.97 58.80 -13.84
CA GLN A 117 -45.29 59.92 -12.96
C GLN A 117 -44.41 59.96 -11.71
N LYS A 118 -43.93 58.81 -11.24
CA LYS A 118 -43.04 58.71 -10.07
C LYS A 118 -41.60 59.13 -10.37
N ILE A 119 -41.12 58.89 -11.59
CA ILE A 119 -39.77 59.30 -12.04
C ILE A 119 -39.75 60.81 -12.36
N SER A 120 -40.89 61.39 -12.76
CA SER A 120 -41.02 62.82 -13.07
C SER A 120 -41.30 63.73 -11.86
N GLN A 121 -41.33 63.20 -10.63
CA GLN A 121 -41.33 64.00 -9.39
C GLN A 121 -40.04 63.82 -8.56
N PRO A 122 -38.88 64.34 -8.97
CA PRO A 122 -37.83 64.72 -8.04
C PRO A 122 -37.99 66.20 -7.69
N GLY A 123 -38.46 66.49 -6.48
CA GLY A 123 -38.17 67.74 -5.78
C GLY A 123 -39.19 68.88 -5.93
N ARG A 124 -40.43 68.71 -5.47
CA ARG A 124 -41.35 69.85 -5.29
C ARG A 124 -41.72 70.11 -3.83
N ASP A 125 -40.82 69.81 -2.89
CA ASP A 125 -41.17 69.83 -1.47
C ASP A 125 -39.97 70.21 -0.56
N GLU A 126 -39.19 71.25 -0.91
CA GLU A 126 -38.38 71.98 0.09
C GLU A 126 -38.55 73.49 -0.11
N ARG A 127 -39.70 74.01 0.32
CA ARG A 127 -39.87 75.43 0.66
C ARG A 127 -40.81 75.55 1.85
N SER A 128 -40.27 75.87 3.02
CA SER A 128 -40.78 76.89 3.96
C SER A 128 -39.76 77.10 5.07
#